data_AF-A0AAU1VMG1-F1
#
_entry.id   AF-A0AAU1VMG1-F1
#
_cell.length_a   1.000
_cell.length_b   1.000
_cell.length_c   1.000
_cell.angle_alpha   90.00
_cell.angle_beta   90.00
_cell.angle_gamma   90.00
#
_symmetry.space_group_name_H-M   'P 1'
#
loop_
_entity.id
_entity.type
_entity.pdbx_description
1 polymer ?
#
loop_
_entity_poly.entity_id
_entity_poly.type
_entity_poly.pdbx_seq_one_letter_code
_entity_poly.pdbx_strand_id
1 'polypeptide(L)'
;MGRLPRSGALLAAGLAAAFSLTACGSDGPAAAPDGGRGPGRSTPSAAGGEDAAPEHADVAALEGTWAGTAGGSPVVLSVTSGKAALVAGQHVCQGEVKDMGGTTLVLKCLDGNTERTMGAVDSDGGEKLVVSWDDGPEDTLTRTEADELPTGPPEAPEA
;
A
#
# COMPACT_ATOMS: atom_id res chain seq x y z
N MET A 1 -18.32 -45.46 30.41
CA MET A 1 -19.68 -44.90 30.26
C MET A 1 -19.93 -43.92 31.40
N GLY A 2 -20.15 -42.64 31.11
CA GLY A 2 -20.41 -41.64 32.17
C GLY A 2 -20.52 -40.17 31.72
N ARG A 3 -21.48 -39.91 30.83
CA ARG A 3 -22.28 -38.66 30.66
C ARG A 3 -21.56 -37.29 30.55
N LEU A 4 -21.48 -36.80 29.31
CA LEU A 4 -21.44 -35.37 29.01
C LEU A 4 -22.77 -34.69 29.37
N PRO A 5 -22.77 -33.51 30.00
CA PRO A 5 -23.91 -32.60 29.94
C PRO A 5 -23.88 -31.80 28.63
N ARG A 6 -24.87 -32.07 27.78
CA ARG A 6 -25.42 -31.12 26.80
C ARG A 6 -26.10 -29.97 27.55
N SER A 7 -25.87 -28.73 27.11
CA SER A 7 -26.74 -27.52 27.15
C SER A 7 -25.81 -26.31 27.18
N GLY A 8 -25.95 -25.23 26.40
CA GLY A 8 -27.00 -24.74 25.52
C GLY A 8 -26.81 -23.23 25.37
N ALA A 9 -27.53 -22.64 24.40
CA ALA A 9 -27.72 -21.21 24.12
C ALA A 9 -26.67 -20.50 23.24
N LEU A 10 -27.02 -20.42 21.95
CA LEU A 10 -26.64 -19.36 21.03
C LEU A 10 -27.23 -18.02 21.52
N LEU A 11 -26.40 -16.98 21.62
CA LEU A 11 -26.85 -15.59 21.66
C LEU A 11 -26.05 -14.81 20.61
N ALA A 12 -26.63 -14.73 19.40
CA ALA A 12 -26.19 -13.79 18.38
C ALA A 12 -26.74 -12.41 18.75
N ALA A 13 -25.87 -11.53 19.24
CA ALA A 13 -26.17 -10.11 19.40
C ALA A 13 -25.65 -9.37 18.17
N GLY A 14 -26.55 -9.11 17.21
CA GLY A 14 -26.26 -8.24 16.07
C GLY A 14 -26.29 -6.77 16.50
N LEU A 15 -25.20 -6.06 16.27
CA LEU A 15 -25.14 -4.60 16.38
C LEU A 15 -24.95 -4.04 14.96
N ALA A 16 -26.05 -3.61 14.35
CA ALA A 16 -26.03 -2.80 13.15
C ALA A 16 -25.82 -1.34 13.56
N ALA A 17 -24.65 -0.78 13.26
CA ALA A 17 -24.40 0.65 13.37
C ALA A 17 -24.69 1.32 12.02
N ALA A 18 -25.80 2.05 11.94
CA ALA A 18 -26.10 2.93 10.81
C ALA A 18 -25.25 4.21 10.95
N PHE A 19 -24.30 4.42 10.04
CA PHE A 19 -23.60 5.70 9.91
C PHE A 19 -24.47 6.66 9.08
N SER A 20 -24.92 7.74 9.70
CA SER A 20 -25.56 8.86 9.00
C SER A 20 -24.48 9.79 8.45
N LEU A 21 -24.33 9.86 7.13
CA LEU A 21 -23.52 10.91 6.47
C LEU A 21 -24.30 12.22 6.44
N THR A 22 -23.93 13.15 7.32
CA THR A 22 -24.31 14.58 7.29
C THR A 22 -22.98 15.35 7.42
N ALA A 23 -22.58 16.33 6.63
CA ALA A 23 -23.23 17.26 5.71
C ALA A 23 -22.17 17.69 4.65
N CYS A 24 -22.46 17.91 3.37
CA CYS A 24 -23.02 19.14 2.77
C CYS A 24 -22.41 20.41 3.43
N GLY A 25 -21.41 21.06 2.85
CA GLY A 25 -21.56 21.91 1.68
C GLY A 25 -21.53 23.38 2.12
N SER A 26 -20.54 24.16 1.69
CA SER A 26 -20.53 25.63 1.83
C SER A 26 -19.67 26.23 0.72
N ASP A 27 -20.37 26.69 -0.31
CA ASP A 27 -19.91 27.60 -1.37
C ASP A 27 -19.81 29.04 -0.84
N GLY A 28 -18.83 29.82 -1.31
CA GLY A 28 -18.86 31.29 -1.24
C GLY A 28 -17.50 32.01 -1.37
N PRO A 29 -17.43 33.24 -1.93
CA PRO A 29 -16.51 33.55 -3.03
C PRO A 29 -15.48 34.69 -2.79
N ALA A 30 -14.57 34.79 -3.78
CA ALA A 30 -13.88 35.97 -4.33
C ALA A 30 -12.86 36.77 -3.47
N ALA A 31 -11.62 36.86 -3.96
CA ALA A 31 -11.11 38.03 -4.70
C ALA A 31 -9.64 37.85 -5.10
N ALA A 32 -9.35 38.14 -6.37
CA ALA A 32 -7.99 38.38 -6.88
C ALA A 32 -7.44 39.71 -6.34
N PRO A 33 -6.12 39.90 -6.38
CA PRO A 33 -5.65 40.91 -7.32
C PRO A 33 -4.43 40.51 -8.16
N ASP A 34 -4.46 41.05 -9.38
CA ASP A 34 -3.41 41.12 -10.40
C ASP A 34 -2.06 41.68 -9.93
N GLY A 35 -1.02 41.20 -10.62
CA GLY A 35 0.26 41.87 -10.80
C GLY A 35 1.39 40.84 -10.88
N GLY A 36 2.12 40.62 -11.98
CA GLY A 36 2.27 41.33 -13.24
C GLY A 36 3.70 41.04 -13.75
N ARG A 37 3.85 40.94 -15.08
CA ARG A 37 5.10 40.94 -15.88
C ARG A 37 5.98 39.67 -15.94
N GLY A 38 5.82 38.97 -17.06
CA GLY A 38 6.75 39.11 -18.19
C GLY A 38 7.76 37.97 -18.42
N PRO A 39 8.13 37.66 -19.68
CA PRO A 39 8.57 36.33 -20.10
C PRO A 39 10.09 36.14 -20.09
N GLY A 40 10.54 34.93 -19.78
CA GLY A 40 11.92 34.47 -19.99
C GLY A 40 11.96 32.95 -19.99
N ARG A 41 11.84 32.32 -21.15
CA ARG A 41 12.95 31.81 -21.98
C ARG A 41 13.57 30.55 -21.38
N SER A 42 13.20 29.42 -22.00
CA SER A 42 13.85 28.13 -21.88
C SER A 42 15.35 28.22 -22.13
N THR A 43 16.12 27.58 -21.26
CA THR A 43 17.46 27.05 -21.56
C THR A 43 17.61 25.73 -20.81
N PRO A 44 17.90 24.61 -21.49
CA PRO A 44 18.40 23.42 -20.82
C PRO A 44 19.92 23.58 -20.64
N SER A 45 20.40 23.39 -19.42
CA SER A 45 21.83 23.13 -19.18
C SER A 45 21.93 21.95 -18.23
N ALA A 46 22.36 20.83 -18.81
CA ALA A 46 22.79 19.65 -18.11
C ALA A 46 24.15 19.86 -17.42
N ALA A 47 24.44 18.93 -16.50
CA ALA A 47 25.71 18.66 -15.81
C ALA A 47 25.84 19.27 -14.40
N GLY A 48 25.33 18.53 -13.42
CA GLY A 48 25.75 18.54 -12.04
C GLY A 48 25.42 17.17 -11.46
N GLY A 49 26.43 16.41 -11.06
CA GLY A 49 26.25 15.12 -10.40
C GLY A 49 25.67 15.36 -9.02
N GLU A 50 24.46 14.89 -8.80
CA GLU A 50 23.79 14.89 -7.51
C GLU A 50 23.20 13.48 -7.41
N ASP A 51 23.61 12.75 -6.37
CA ASP A 51 22.86 11.59 -5.87
C ASP A 51 21.38 11.99 -5.85
N ALA A 52 20.64 11.53 -6.86
CA ALA A 52 19.22 11.80 -6.96
C ALA A 52 18.60 11.19 -5.72
N ALA A 53 18.19 12.04 -4.78
CA ALA A 53 17.32 11.62 -3.70
C ALA A 53 16.15 10.89 -4.36
N PRO A 54 15.79 9.68 -3.90
CA PRO A 54 14.68 8.96 -4.49
C PRO A 54 13.45 9.89 -4.45
N GLU A 55 12.88 10.15 -5.62
CA GLU A 55 11.64 10.91 -5.70
C GLU A 55 10.57 10.04 -5.04
N HIS A 56 9.82 10.61 -4.09
CA HIS A 56 8.72 9.90 -3.45
C HIS A 56 7.78 9.35 -4.52
N ALA A 57 7.47 8.05 -4.45
CA ALA A 57 6.61 7.40 -5.43
C ALA A 57 5.25 8.11 -5.50
N ASP A 58 4.75 8.44 -6.69
CA ASP A 58 3.35 8.88 -6.80
C ASP A 58 2.42 7.73 -6.36
N VAL A 59 1.40 8.03 -5.55
CA VAL A 59 0.44 7.01 -5.07
C VAL A 59 -0.20 6.26 -6.23
N ALA A 60 -0.45 6.94 -7.36
CA ALA A 60 -0.98 6.31 -8.57
C ALA A 60 0.02 5.35 -9.23
N ALA A 61 1.32 5.59 -9.12
CA ALA A 61 2.36 4.73 -9.68
C ALA A 61 2.48 3.40 -8.93
N LEU A 62 1.91 3.31 -7.72
CA LEU A 62 1.92 2.09 -6.90
C LEU A 62 0.83 1.09 -7.26
N GLU A 63 -0.19 1.49 -8.01
CA GLU A 63 -1.30 0.62 -8.40
C GLU A 63 -0.80 -0.62 -9.16
N GLY A 64 -1.18 -1.81 -8.71
CA GLY A 64 -0.75 -3.08 -9.31
C GLY A 64 -0.24 -4.11 -8.31
N THR A 65 0.37 -5.16 -8.83
CA THR A 65 1.00 -6.22 -8.04
C THR A 65 2.52 -6.13 -8.18
N TRP A 66 3.20 -6.37 -7.08
CA TRP A 66 4.64 -6.27 -6.94
C TRP A 66 5.14 -7.52 -6.22
N ALA A 67 6.24 -8.08 -6.68
CA ALA A 67 6.84 -9.26 -6.08
C ALA A 67 8.35 -9.12 -5.98
N GLY A 68 8.92 -9.74 -4.96
CA GLY A 68 10.35 -9.73 -4.73
C GLY A 68 10.73 -10.58 -3.54
N THR A 69 11.88 -10.27 -2.95
CA THR A 69 12.38 -10.99 -1.78
C THR A 69 12.98 -10.03 -0.77
N ALA A 70 12.81 -10.33 0.52
CA ALA A 70 13.48 -9.63 1.61
C ALA A 70 14.11 -10.65 2.56
N GLY A 71 15.40 -10.52 2.82
CA GLY A 71 16.14 -11.50 3.63
C GLY A 71 16.05 -12.94 3.11
N GLY A 72 15.87 -13.13 1.80
CA GLY A 72 15.69 -14.44 1.16
C GLY A 72 14.27 -15.03 1.24
N SER A 73 13.31 -14.33 1.84
CA SER A 73 11.90 -14.74 1.88
C SER A 73 11.08 -14.03 0.80
N PRO A 74 10.10 -14.70 0.17
CA PRO A 74 9.25 -14.08 -0.84
C PRO A 74 8.34 -13.02 -0.21
N VAL A 75 8.19 -11.90 -0.91
CA VAL A 75 7.31 -10.80 -0.55
C VAL A 75 6.44 -10.45 -1.75
N VAL A 76 5.13 -10.32 -1.52
CA VAL A 76 4.16 -9.88 -2.53
C VAL A 76 3.37 -8.72 -1.94
N LEU A 77 3.27 -7.64 -2.69
CA LEU A 77 2.46 -6.46 -2.39
C LEU A 77 1.46 -6.26 -3.51
N SER A 78 0.19 -6.12 -3.18
CA SER A 78 -0.86 -5.70 -4.10
C SER A 78 -1.43 -4.38 -3.64
N VAL A 79 -1.51 -3.41 -4.54
CA VAL A 79 -2.12 -2.10 -4.32
C VAL A 79 -3.27 -1.92 -5.30
N THR A 80 -4.43 -1.54 -4.79
CA THR A 80 -5.62 -1.26 -5.61
C THR A 80 -6.43 -0.14 -4.98
N SER A 81 -6.64 0.94 -5.73
CA SER A 81 -7.34 2.14 -5.27
C SER A 81 -6.81 2.66 -3.92
N GLY A 82 -5.48 2.68 -3.77
CA GLY A 82 -4.79 3.09 -2.54
C GLY A 82 -4.95 2.12 -1.35
N LYS A 83 -5.61 0.97 -1.51
CA LYS A 83 -5.58 -0.11 -0.51
C LYS A 83 -4.41 -1.04 -0.79
N ALA A 84 -3.75 -1.49 0.26
CA ALA A 84 -2.58 -2.35 0.15
C ALA A 84 -2.80 -3.66 0.91
N ALA A 85 -2.37 -4.76 0.31
CA ALA A 85 -2.23 -6.06 0.94
C ALA A 85 -0.82 -6.59 0.69
N LEU A 86 -0.13 -6.98 1.75
CA LEU A 86 1.23 -7.48 1.72
C LEU A 86 1.28 -8.88 2.33
N VAL A 87 1.99 -9.78 1.67
CA VAL A 87 2.32 -11.12 2.17
C VAL A 87 3.84 -11.25 2.18
N ALA A 88 4.42 -11.49 3.35
CA ALA A 88 5.85 -11.74 3.53
C ALA A 88 6.04 -12.99 4.39
N GLY A 89 6.45 -14.10 3.76
CA GLY A 89 6.50 -15.40 4.44
C GLY A 89 5.13 -15.80 5.00
N GLN A 90 5.01 -15.93 6.33
CA GLN A 90 3.76 -16.24 7.02
C GLN A 90 2.93 -14.99 7.42
N HIS A 91 3.48 -13.79 7.25
CA HIS A 91 2.87 -12.55 7.71
C HIS A 91 1.98 -11.97 6.60
N VAL A 92 0.71 -11.73 6.93
CA VAL A 92 -0.24 -11.08 6.03
C VAL A 92 -0.63 -9.74 6.65
N CYS A 93 -0.38 -8.65 5.95
CA CYS A 93 -0.61 -7.29 6.41
C CYS A 93 -1.52 -6.54 5.42
N GLN A 94 -2.44 -5.74 5.95
CA GLN A 94 -3.43 -5.00 5.14
C GLN A 94 -3.54 -3.56 5.61
N GLY A 95 -3.81 -2.65 4.69
CA GLY A 95 -3.97 -1.25 5.01
C GLY A 95 -4.06 -0.36 3.79
N GLU A 96 -3.36 0.77 3.83
CA GLU A 96 -3.51 1.86 2.87
C GLU A 96 -2.16 2.45 2.49
N VAL A 97 -2.11 3.01 1.28
CA VAL A 97 -1.07 3.93 0.85
C VAL A 97 -1.51 5.34 1.24
N LYS A 98 -0.64 6.10 1.90
CA LYS A 98 -0.88 7.47 2.35
C LYS A 98 0.26 8.38 1.94
N ASP A 99 -0.07 9.62 1.59
CA ASP A 99 0.91 10.69 1.52
C ASP A 99 1.03 11.34 2.90
N MET A 100 2.20 11.21 3.51
CA MET A 100 2.53 11.81 4.81
C MET A 100 3.79 12.69 4.70
N GLY A 101 3.90 13.44 3.60
CA GLY A 101 5.14 14.13 3.21
C GLY A 101 6.01 13.26 2.32
N GLY A 102 5.38 12.33 1.61
CA GLY A 102 6.00 11.20 0.93
C GLY A 102 5.10 9.97 1.01
N THR A 103 5.22 9.09 0.03
CA THR A 103 4.34 7.93 -0.06
C THR A 103 4.73 6.85 0.93
N THR A 104 3.76 6.46 1.75
CA THR A 104 3.98 5.58 2.90
C THR A 104 2.90 4.50 2.92
N LEU A 105 3.32 3.26 3.17
CA LEU A 105 2.43 2.15 3.49
C LEU A 105 2.11 2.18 4.98
N VAL A 106 0.83 2.19 5.31
CA VAL A 106 0.32 2.09 6.68
C VAL A 106 -0.52 0.82 6.78
N LEU A 107 0.06 -0.23 7.33
CA LEU A 107 -0.50 -1.58 7.36
C LEU A 107 -0.71 -2.09 8.79
N LYS A 108 -1.53 -3.14 8.88
CA LYS A 108 -1.71 -3.95 10.08
C LYS A 108 -1.61 -5.41 9.71
N CYS A 109 -0.75 -6.15 10.41
CA CYS A 109 -0.60 -7.58 10.22
C CYS A 109 -1.63 -8.36 11.04
N LEU A 110 -2.22 -9.39 10.42
CA LEU A 110 -3.30 -10.19 11.02
C LEU A 110 -2.82 -10.99 12.25
N ASP A 111 -1.53 -11.32 12.30
CA ASP A 111 -0.89 -12.05 13.38
C ASP A 111 -0.27 -11.14 14.46
N GLY A 112 -0.41 -9.83 14.31
CA GLY A 112 0.13 -8.84 15.24
C GLY A 112 1.62 -8.55 15.08
N ASN A 113 2.29 -9.08 14.05
CA ASN A 113 3.65 -8.67 13.69
C ASN A 113 3.70 -7.16 13.35
N THR A 114 4.77 -6.48 13.74
CA THR A 114 4.93 -5.03 13.56
C THR A 114 5.99 -4.63 12.53
N GLU A 115 6.80 -5.58 12.05
CA GLU A 115 7.96 -5.32 11.18
C GLU A 115 7.57 -4.63 9.87
N ARG A 116 6.34 -4.84 9.38
CA ARG A 116 5.83 -4.26 8.14
C ARG A 116 4.53 -3.47 8.33
N THR A 117 4.50 -2.60 9.34
CA THR A 117 3.30 -1.78 9.66
C THR A 117 3.39 -0.34 9.20
N MET A 118 4.59 0.22 9.12
CA MET A 118 4.83 1.56 8.59
C MET A 118 6.10 1.55 7.75
N GLY A 119 5.99 1.94 6.48
CA GLY A 119 7.14 1.92 5.57
C GLY A 119 7.06 2.97 4.48
N ALA A 120 8.16 3.71 4.29
CA ALA A 120 8.32 4.67 3.22
C ALA A 120 8.53 3.95 1.89
N VAL A 121 7.97 4.51 0.81
CA VAL A 121 8.00 3.90 -0.51
C VAL A 121 8.70 4.80 -1.50
N ASP A 122 9.77 4.25 -2.08
CA ASP A 122 10.48 4.84 -3.20
C ASP A 122 10.23 4.01 -4.46
N SER A 123 10.07 4.67 -5.60
CA SER A 123 9.86 4.00 -6.87
C SER A 123 10.80 4.51 -7.95
N ASP A 124 11.35 3.58 -8.72
CA ASP A 124 12.11 3.86 -9.93
C ASP A 124 11.20 3.62 -11.14
N GLY A 125 10.59 4.71 -11.63
CA GLY A 125 9.80 4.72 -12.86
C GLY A 125 8.57 3.81 -12.88
N GLY A 126 8.08 3.36 -11.71
CA GLY A 126 6.95 2.44 -11.62
C GLY A 126 7.25 0.98 -11.97
N GLU A 127 8.52 0.63 -12.23
CA GLU A 127 8.96 -0.74 -12.50
C GLU A 127 9.51 -1.44 -11.26
N LYS A 128 10.20 -0.67 -10.41
CA LYS A 128 10.72 -1.12 -9.11
C LYS A 128 10.20 -0.27 -7.98
N LEU A 129 10.12 -0.90 -6.82
CA LEU A 129 9.61 -0.34 -5.59
C LEU A 129 10.51 -0.80 -4.45
N VAL A 130 11.02 0.15 -3.67
CA VAL A 130 11.74 -0.12 -2.44
C VAL A 130 10.88 0.34 -1.27
N VAL A 131 10.61 -0.55 -0.32
CA VAL A 131 9.93 -0.19 0.94
C VAL A 131 10.92 -0.26 2.08
N SER A 132 11.18 0.88 2.70
CA SER A 132 11.95 0.98 3.93
C SER A 132 10.99 0.99 5.12
N TRP A 133 10.94 -0.11 5.87
CA TRP A 133 10.08 -0.24 7.04
C TRP A 133 10.74 0.29 8.31
N ASP A 134 9.94 0.83 9.23
CA ASP A 134 10.43 1.39 10.50
C ASP A 134 11.04 0.32 11.42
N ASP A 135 10.43 -0.87 11.47
CA ASP A 135 10.77 -1.95 12.42
C ASP A 135 11.20 -3.25 11.72
N GLY A 136 11.43 -3.22 10.40
CA GLY A 136 11.60 -4.43 9.58
C GLY A 136 12.72 -4.34 8.54
N PRO A 137 12.96 -5.44 7.80
CA PRO A 137 13.94 -5.45 6.71
C PRO A 137 13.39 -4.71 5.49
N GLU A 138 14.26 -4.02 4.74
CA GLU A 138 13.89 -3.40 3.47
C GLU A 138 13.37 -4.44 2.46
N ASP A 139 12.28 -4.09 1.78
CA ASP A 139 11.72 -4.89 0.69
C ASP A 139 12.07 -4.25 -0.66
N THR A 140 12.71 -5.00 -1.54
CA THR A 140 12.88 -4.61 -2.95
C THR A 140 11.94 -5.44 -3.82
N LEU A 141 10.99 -4.78 -4.47
CA LEU A 141 9.93 -5.40 -5.25
C LEU A 141 9.96 -4.91 -6.70
N THR A 142 9.56 -5.78 -7.61
CA THR A 142 9.42 -5.48 -9.04
C THR A 142 7.96 -5.66 -9.44
N ARG A 143 7.46 -4.80 -10.32
CA ARG A 143 6.10 -4.90 -10.84
C ARG A 143 5.91 -6.25 -11.52
N THR A 144 4.80 -6.91 -11.24
CA THR A 144 4.42 -8.18 -11.84
C THR A 144 3.29 -7.93 -12.82
N GLU A 145 3.46 -8.38 -14.05
CA GLU A 145 2.39 -8.34 -15.06
C GLU A 145 1.34 -9.41 -14.70
N ALA A 146 0.05 -9.07 -14.80
CA ALA A 146 -1.02 -10.02 -14.46
C ALA A 146 -1.00 -11.29 -15.34
N ASP A 147 -0.44 -11.19 -16.56
CA ASP A 147 -0.27 -12.30 -17.50
C ASP A 147 0.79 -13.34 -17.06
N GLU A 148 1.65 -13.01 -16.11
CA GLU A 148 2.68 -13.93 -15.61
C GLU A 148 2.19 -14.83 -14.45
N LEU A 149 0.98 -14.58 -13.94
CA LEU A 149 0.39 -15.41 -12.91
C LEU A 149 -0.22 -16.68 -13.54
N PRO A 150 0.15 -17.88 -13.06
CA PRO A 150 -0.45 -19.11 -13.56
C PRO A 150 -1.97 -19.06 -13.33
N THR A 151 -2.72 -19.09 -14.42
CA THR A 151 -4.19 -19.04 -14.41
C THR A 151 -4.82 -20.40 -14.10
N GLY A 152 -4.00 -21.44 -13.96
CA GLY A 152 -4.44 -22.79 -13.62
C GLY A 152 -4.60 -22.98 -12.11
N PRO A 153 -5.62 -23.74 -11.65
CA PRO A 153 -5.68 -24.18 -10.26
C PRO A 153 -4.41 -24.96 -9.90
N PRO A 154 -3.91 -24.88 -8.64
CA PRO A 154 -2.75 -25.65 -8.23
C PRO A 154 -3.00 -27.15 -8.46
N GLU A 155 -2.06 -27.83 -9.11
CA GLU A 155 -2.11 -29.29 -9.26
C GLU A 155 -2.12 -29.92 -7.87
N ALA A 156 -3.16 -30.71 -7.60
CA ALA A 156 -3.22 -31.47 -6.37
C ALA A 156 -2.09 -32.51 -6.37
N PRO A 157 -1.41 -32.74 -5.23
CA PRO A 157 -0.42 -33.80 -5.15
C PRO A 157 -1.08 -35.15 -5.48
N GLU A 158 -0.46 -35.91 -6.38
CA GLU A 158 -0.89 -37.28 -6.68
C GLU A 158 -0.78 -38.14 -5.41
N ALA A 159 -1.85 -38.87 -5.09
CA ALA A 159 -2.02 -39.65 -3.86
C ALA A 159 -1.32 -41.02 -3.91
#